data_AF-A0A0R3QXD2-F1
#
_entry.id   AF-A0A0R3QXD2-F1
#
_cell.length_a   1.000
_cell.length_b   1.000
_cell.length_c   1.000
_cell.angle_alpha   90.00
_cell.angle_beta   90.00
_cell.angle_gamma   90.00
#
_symmetry.space_group_name_H-M   'P 1'
#
loop_
_entity.id
_entity.type
_entity.pdbx_description
1 polymer ?
#
loop_
_entity_poly.entity_id
_entity_poly.type
_entity_poly.pdbx_seq_one_letter_code
_entity_poly.pdbx_strand_id
1 'polypeptide(L)'
;MLLSNEISGKAVVLTTGGFSCDHSKEDSLLQEFAPEKADFPTTNGPWATGRGVKMARAMGAALVGMHNVQIHPTAFVDPKDPAAATKFLAAEALRGKGAILVYIFGLSKN
;
A
#
# COMPACT_ATOMS: atom_id res chain seq x y z
N MET A 1 0.90 14.12 34.88
CA MET A 1 1.58 12.84 35.07
C MET A 1 2.13 12.41 33.72
N LEU A 2 3.39 12.76 33.43
CA LEU A 2 4.06 12.39 32.19
C LEU A 2 4.49 10.92 32.34
N LEU A 3 3.76 10.01 31.71
CA LEU A 3 4.26 8.66 31.52
C LEU A 3 5.35 8.76 30.44
N SER A 4 6.61 8.70 30.84
CA SER A 4 7.73 8.58 29.91
C SER A 4 7.62 7.20 29.24
N ASN A 5 7.02 7.13 28.06
CA ASN A 5 6.95 5.93 27.22
C ASN A 5 8.29 5.63 26.52
N GLU A 6 9.41 5.96 27.18
CA GLU A 6 10.74 5.77 26.64
C GLU A 6 11.20 4.34 26.95
N ILE A 7 11.56 3.61 25.90
CA ILE A 7 12.13 2.27 26.01
C ILE A 7 13.60 2.37 25.60
N SER A 8 14.50 2.13 26.56
CA SER A 8 15.94 2.08 26.30
C SER A 8 16.39 0.68 25.89
N GLY A 9 17.27 0.60 24.90
CA GLY A 9 17.85 -0.66 24.43
C GLY A 9 19.14 -0.43 23.65
N LYS A 10 19.99 -1.46 23.54
CA LYS A 10 21.24 -1.38 22.76
C LYS A 10 21.00 -1.32 21.25
N ALA A 11 19.86 -1.80 20.79
CA ALA A 11 19.49 -1.86 19.38
C ALA A 11 17.97 -1.73 19.22
N VAL A 12 17.55 -1.18 18.08
CA VAL A 12 16.16 -1.06 17.64
C VAL A 12 16.06 -1.67 16.24
N VAL A 13 15.05 -2.50 16.00
CA VAL A 13 14.78 -3.10 14.69
C VAL A 13 13.44 -2.58 14.17
N LEU A 14 13.45 -1.95 12.99
CA LEU A 14 12.23 -1.47 12.35
C LEU A 14 11.60 -2.58 11.51
N THR A 15 10.43 -3.07 11.95
CA THR A 15 9.61 -4.07 11.24
C THR A 15 8.25 -3.51 10.84
N THR A 16 8.24 -2.24 10.43
CA THR A 16 7.03 -1.40 10.34
C THR A 16 6.24 -1.52 9.03
N GLY A 17 6.62 -2.43 8.13
CA GLY A 17 5.96 -2.59 6.83
C GLY A 17 6.22 -1.45 5.84
N GLY A 18 5.38 -1.37 4.80
CA GLY A 18 5.51 -0.44 3.66
C GLY A 18 4.69 0.85 3.77
N PHE A 19 4.53 1.54 2.63
CA PHE A 19 3.89 2.86 2.53
C PHE A 19 2.78 2.95 1.46
N SER A 20 2.35 1.83 0.89
CA SER A 20 1.39 1.76 -0.23
C SER A 20 -0.08 1.94 0.18
N CYS A 21 -0.37 2.26 1.44
CA CYS A 21 -1.68 2.72 1.91
C CYS A 21 -1.63 4.20 2.35
N ASP A 22 -0.53 4.90 2.07
CA ASP A 22 -0.33 6.29 2.47
C ASP A 22 -0.99 7.27 1.51
N HIS A 23 -2.29 7.50 1.67
CA HIS A 23 -3.06 8.46 0.87
C HIS A 23 -3.14 9.85 1.53
N SER A 24 -2.25 10.18 2.47
CA SER A 24 -2.19 11.52 3.03
C SER A 24 -1.73 12.53 1.97
N LYS A 25 -2.25 13.77 2.07
CA LYS A 25 -1.82 14.87 1.19
C LYS A 25 -0.51 15.50 1.65
N GLU A 26 -0.13 15.25 2.90
CA GLU A 26 1.05 15.79 3.55
C GLU A 26 1.99 14.64 3.89
N ASP A 27 3.27 14.78 3.53
CA ASP A 27 4.34 13.83 3.85
C ASP A 27 4.08 12.38 3.36
N SER A 28 3.26 12.19 2.32
CA SER A 28 3.03 10.85 1.75
C SER A 28 4.23 10.38 0.94
N LEU A 29 4.82 9.26 1.33
CA LEU A 29 5.88 8.62 0.56
C LEU A 29 5.34 8.11 -0.79
N LEU A 30 4.07 7.70 -0.84
CA LEU A 30 3.45 7.27 -2.10
C LEU A 30 3.30 8.44 -3.06
N GLN A 31 2.85 9.59 -2.57
CA GLN A 31 2.73 10.82 -3.37
C GLN A 31 4.09 11.37 -3.80
N GLU A 32 5.12 11.25 -2.96
CA GLU A 32 6.49 11.70 -3.27
C GLU A 32 7.17 10.82 -4.32
N PHE A 33 7.09 9.49 -4.17
CA PHE A 33 7.91 8.57 -4.97
C PHE A 33 7.17 7.88 -6.12
N ALA A 34 5.84 7.84 -6.10
CA ALA A 34 5.01 7.26 -7.17
C ALA A 34 3.64 7.97 -7.27
N PRO A 35 3.62 9.29 -7.55
CA PRO A 35 2.39 10.09 -7.60
C PRO A 35 1.33 9.54 -8.56
N GLU A 36 1.76 8.88 -9.64
CA GLU A 36 0.88 8.27 -10.65
C GLU A 36 0.08 7.07 -10.12
N LYS A 37 0.42 6.57 -8.92
CA LYS A 37 -0.25 5.44 -8.25
C LYS A 37 -1.03 5.88 -7.00
N ALA A 38 -0.99 7.16 -6.63
CA ALA A 38 -1.56 7.65 -5.38
C ALA A 38 -3.09 7.48 -5.29
N ASP A 39 -3.77 7.53 -6.44
CA ASP A 39 -5.22 7.38 -6.55
C ASP A 39 -5.68 5.91 -6.72
N PHE A 40 -4.74 4.95 -6.78
CA PHE A 40 -5.10 3.55 -6.95
C PHE A 40 -5.63 2.98 -5.64
N PRO A 41 -6.60 2.05 -5.69
CA PRO A 41 -6.96 1.29 -4.50
C PRO A 41 -5.79 0.40 -4.06
N THR A 42 -5.76 0.06 -2.79
CA THR A 42 -4.68 -0.73 -2.18
C THR A 42 -5.19 -2.07 -1.64
N THR A 43 -4.36 -3.09 -1.63
CA THR A 43 -4.66 -4.35 -0.90
C THR A 43 -4.08 -4.37 0.50
N ASN A 44 -3.40 -3.29 0.89
CA ASN A 44 -2.71 -3.19 2.16
C ASN A 44 -3.65 -2.68 3.25
N GLY A 45 -3.35 -3.03 4.49
CA GLY A 45 -4.07 -2.51 5.64
C GLY A 45 -3.72 -1.03 5.90
N PRO A 46 -4.57 -0.33 6.69
CA PRO A 46 -4.43 1.11 6.98
C PRO A 46 -3.14 1.48 7.72
N TRP A 47 -2.39 0.51 8.24
CA TRP A 47 -1.11 0.72 8.92
C TRP A 47 0.09 0.88 7.96
N ALA A 48 -0.05 0.52 6.68
CA ALA A 48 1.03 0.58 5.70
C ALA A 48 1.26 2.01 5.17
N THR A 49 1.58 2.94 6.09
CA THR A 49 1.75 4.38 5.84
C THR A 49 3.21 4.85 5.89
N GLY A 50 4.16 3.91 5.91
CA GLY A 50 5.59 4.25 5.82
C GLY A 50 6.21 4.87 7.06
N ARG A 51 5.56 4.83 8.22
CA ARG A 51 6.01 5.50 9.46
C ARG A 51 7.47 5.22 9.83
N GLY A 52 7.90 3.96 9.77
CA GLY A 52 9.30 3.61 10.08
C GLY A 52 10.28 4.10 9.02
N VAL A 53 9.88 4.11 7.75
CA VAL A 53 10.70 4.66 6.65
C VAL A 53 10.89 6.17 6.83
N LYS A 54 9.82 6.91 7.14
CA LYS A 54 9.86 8.35 7.45
C LYS A 54 10.78 8.64 8.63
N MET A 55 10.65 7.88 9.71
CA MET A 55 11.51 7.99 10.89
C MET A 55 12.98 7.74 10.57
N ALA A 56 13.29 6.65 9.86
CA ALA A 56 14.67 6.33 9.48
C ALA A 56 15.28 7.40 8.57
N ARG A 57 14.52 7.91 7.59
CA ARG A 57 14.93 9.02 6.73
C ARG A 57 15.25 10.28 7.52
N ALA A 58 14.40 10.64 8.50
CA ALA A 58 14.63 11.78 9.37
C ALA A 58 15.90 11.63 10.23
N MET A 59 16.33 10.39 10.51
CA MET A 59 17.59 10.07 11.21
C MET A 59 18.80 9.96 10.25
N GLY A 60 18.64 10.28 8.97
CA GLY A 60 19.72 10.27 7.97
C GLY A 60 19.95 8.93 7.28
N ALA A 61 19.05 7.95 7.41
CA ALA A 61 19.15 6.71 6.66
C ALA A 61 18.94 6.96 5.15
N ALA A 62 19.77 6.31 4.32
CA ALA A 62 19.58 6.30 2.89
C ALA A 62 18.34 5.47 2.51
N LEU A 63 17.53 5.99 1.57
CA LEU A 63 16.42 5.27 0.98
C LEU A 63 16.80 4.76 -0.41
N VAL A 64 16.42 3.51 -0.72
CA VAL A 64 16.76 2.87 -2.00
C VAL A 64 15.51 2.30 -2.62
N GLY A 65 15.31 2.55 -3.92
CA GLY A 65 14.23 1.92 -4.70
C GLY A 65 12.82 2.39 -4.36
N MET A 66 12.65 3.55 -3.73
CA MET A 66 11.34 4.05 -3.29
C MET A 66 10.31 4.23 -4.42
N HIS A 67 10.75 4.46 -5.66
CA HIS A 67 9.88 4.57 -6.84
C HIS A 67 9.32 3.21 -7.32
N ASN A 68 9.88 2.09 -6.84
CA ASN A 68 9.51 0.74 -7.24
C ASN A 68 8.27 0.24 -6.48
N VAL A 69 7.14 0.91 -6.70
CA VAL A 69 5.84 0.50 -6.15
C VAL A 69 5.18 -0.51 -7.09
N GLN A 70 4.95 -1.73 -6.60
CA GLN A 70 4.29 -2.81 -7.33
C GLN A 70 2.77 -2.58 -7.36
N ILE A 71 2.19 -2.69 -8.56
CA ILE A 71 0.73 -2.76 -8.74
C ILE A 71 0.36 -4.22 -9.00
N HIS A 72 -0.55 -4.77 -8.18
CA HIS A 72 -1.05 -6.11 -8.39
C HIS A 72 -2.17 -6.10 -9.44
N PRO A 73 -2.15 -6.98 -10.46
CA PRO A 73 -3.09 -6.90 -11.58
C PRO A 73 -4.53 -7.33 -11.23
N THR A 74 -4.72 -8.08 -10.13
CA THR A 74 -6.03 -8.63 -9.76
C THR A 74 -6.39 -8.38 -8.31
N ALA A 75 -7.50 -7.68 -8.08
CA ALA A 75 -8.16 -7.52 -6.79
C ALA A 75 -9.68 -7.66 -6.97
N PHE A 76 -10.38 -8.11 -5.93
CA PHE A 76 -11.84 -8.20 -5.97
C PHE A 76 -12.48 -6.83 -5.80
N VAL A 77 -13.47 -6.55 -6.64
CA VAL A 77 -14.40 -5.43 -6.46
C VAL A 77 -15.61 -5.97 -5.71
N ASP A 78 -15.85 -5.49 -4.49
CA ASP A 78 -17.08 -5.82 -3.76
C ASP A 78 -18.27 -5.13 -4.46
N PRO A 79 -19.29 -5.87 -4.93
CA PRO A 79 -20.46 -5.26 -5.55
C PRO A 79 -21.23 -4.31 -4.62
N LYS A 80 -21.11 -4.47 -3.29
CA LYS A 80 -21.75 -3.61 -2.29
C LYS A 80 -20.98 -2.30 -2.06
N ASP A 81 -19.66 -2.32 -2.26
CA ASP A 81 -18.81 -1.14 -2.20
C ASP A 81 -17.72 -1.18 -3.30
N PRO A 82 -18.10 -0.88 -4.56
CA PRO A 82 -17.15 -0.91 -5.66
C PRO A 82 -16.04 0.14 -5.54
N ALA A 83 -16.28 1.21 -4.77
CA ALA A 83 -15.37 2.35 -4.60
C ALA A 83 -14.43 2.21 -3.38
N ALA A 84 -14.54 1.12 -2.60
CA ALA A 84 -13.68 0.88 -1.44
C ALA A 84 -12.19 1.13 -1.76
N ALA A 85 -11.52 1.97 -0.96
CA ALA A 85 -10.10 2.27 -1.16
C ALA A 85 -9.21 1.03 -0.91
N THR A 86 -9.62 0.16 0.02
CA THR A 86 -8.96 -1.12 0.26
C THR A 86 -9.70 -2.26 -0.44
N LYS A 87 -8.98 -3.13 -1.14
CA LYS A 87 -9.53 -4.27 -1.88
C LYS A 87 -8.98 -5.59 -1.37
N PHE A 88 -9.79 -6.64 -1.41
CA PHE A 88 -9.31 -8.00 -1.19
C PHE A 88 -8.49 -8.45 -2.39
N LEU A 89 -7.28 -8.94 -2.14
CA LEU A 89 -6.44 -9.50 -3.19
C LEU A 89 -7.11 -10.72 -3.82
N ALA A 90 -7.30 -10.68 -5.14
CA ALA A 90 -7.64 -11.89 -5.88
C ALA A 90 -6.34 -12.68 -6.06
N ALA A 91 -6.17 -13.73 -5.25
CA ALA A 91 -4.94 -14.49 -5.17
C ALA A 91 -4.45 -14.93 -6.55
N GLU A 92 -3.17 -14.70 -6.84
CA GLU A 92 -2.55 -15.11 -8.10
C GLU A 92 -2.67 -16.62 -8.35
N ALA A 93 -2.77 -17.42 -7.27
CA ALA A 93 -3.06 -18.83 -7.34
C ALA A 93 -4.33 -19.17 -8.14
N LEU A 94 -5.33 -18.28 -8.19
CA LEU A 94 -6.51 -18.48 -9.04
C LEU A 94 -6.11 -18.65 -10.51
N ARG A 95 -5.27 -17.73 -11.03
CA ARG A 95 -4.72 -17.81 -12.38
C ARG A 95 -3.75 -18.99 -12.52
N GLY A 96 -2.89 -19.19 -11.53
CA GLY A 96 -1.94 -20.32 -11.50
C GLY A 96 -2.60 -21.71 -11.48
N LYS A 97 -3.88 -21.79 -11.10
CA LYS A 97 -4.69 -23.02 -11.11
C LYS A 97 -5.64 -23.13 -12.30
N GLY A 98 -5.50 -22.27 -13.30
CA GLY A 98 -6.19 -22.38 -14.59
C GLY A 98 -7.33 -21.40 -14.82
N ALA A 99 -7.58 -20.45 -13.91
CA ALA A 99 -8.51 -19.36 -14.19
C ALA A 99 -7.96 -18.44 -15.29
N ILE A 100 -8.81 -18.04 -16.22
CA ILE A 100 -8.49 -17.09 -17.29
C ILE A 100 -9.12 -15.73 -17.00
N LEU A 101 -8.48 -14.66 -17.51
CA LEU A 101 -9.08 -13.33 -17.53
C LEU A 101 -9.91 -13.18 -18.80
N VAL A 102 -11.19 -12.82 -18.65
CA VAL A 102 -12.12 -12.60 -19.76
C VAL A 102 -12.41 -11.11 -19.88
N TYR A 103 -12.21 -10.55 -21.06
CA TYR A 103 -12.58 -9.18 -21.38
C TYR A 103 -13.92 -9.18 -22.14
N ILE A 104 -14.85 -8.31 -21.75
CA ILE A 104 -16.13 -8.15 -22.45
C ILE A 104 -16.04 -6.89 -23.32
N PHE A 105 -15.94 -7.06 -24.64
CA PHE A 105 -16.05 -5.96 -25.59
C PHE A 105 -17.55 -5.69 -25.88
N GLY A 106 -18.04 -4.47 -25.61
CA GLY A 106 -19.30 -3.98 -26.22
C GLY A 106 -20.61 -4.09 -25.42
N LEU A 107 -20.63 -4.15 -24.09
CA LEU A 107 -21.87 -3.87 -23.35
C LEU A 107 -22.06 -2.35 -23.21
N SER A 108 -22.80 -1.76 -24.16
CA SER A 108 -23.51 -0.50 -23.94
C SER A 108 -24.33 -0.63 -22.66
N LYS A 109 -24.13 0.30 -21.71
CA LYS A 109 -25.05 0.45 -20.58
C LYS A 109 -26.38 0.93 -21.17
N ASN A 110 -27.31 0.01 -21.39
CA ASN A 110 -28.74 0.33 -21.43
C ASN A 110 -29.22 0.61 -20.00
#